data_AF-A0AAV9CX23-F1
#
_entry.id   AF-A0AAV9CX23-F1
#
_cell.length_a   1.000
_cell.length_b   1.000
_cell.length_c   1.000
_cell.angle_alpha   90.00
_cell.angle_beta   90.00
_cell.angle_gamma   90.00
#
_symmetry.space_group_name_H-M   'P 1'
#
loop_
_entity.id
_entity.type
_entity.pdbx_description
1 polymer ?
#
loop_
_entity_poly.entity_id
_entity_poly.type
_entity_poly.pdbx_seq_one_letter_code
_entity_poly.pdbx_strand_id
1 'polypeptide(L)' 'MLTVPISKWDDLTDKVEVFQTLREVYGDKIEKLNLLVDLMVEKKIKGFAISKTAFFIFVLMASRYRV' A
#
# COMPACT_ATOMS: atom_id res chain seq x y z
N MET A 1 -12.37 7.83 -7.77
CA MET A 1 -11.06 7.18 -7.61
C MET A 1 -11.20 6.07 -6.58
N LEU A 2 -10.72 4.85 -6.85
CA LEU A 2 -10.91 3.67 -5.99
C LEU A 2 -10.08 3.73 -4.69
N THR A 3 -8.99 4.48 -4.69
CA THR A 3 -8.12 4.77 -3.55
C THR A 3 -7.71 6.25 -3.58
N VAL A 4 -7.46 6.82 -2.41
CA VAL A 4 -6.94 8.19 -2.27
C VAL A 4 -5.41 8.09 -2.21
N PRO A 5 -4.65 8.89 -2.99
CA PRO A 5 -3.19 8.85 -2.95
C PRO A 5 -2.68 9.33 -1.58
N ILE A 6 -1.61 8.70 -1.11
CA ILE A 6 -0.94 9.11 0.12
C ILE A 6 -0.21 10.43 -0.09
N SER A 7 -0.24 11.30 0.92
CA SER A 7 0.49 12.59 0.89
C SER A 7 1.60 12.62 1.94
N LYS A 8 1.57 11.70 2.92
CA LYS A 8 2.57 11.54 3.96
C LYS A 8 2.85 10.06 4.20
N TRP A 9 4.04 9.76 4.71
CA TRP A 9 4.42 8.40 5.11
C TRP A 9 3.58 7.88 6.29
N ASP A 10 3.08 8.77 7.15
CA ASP A 10 2.18 8.42 8.27
C ASP A 10 0.84 7.84 7.78
N ASP A 11 0.42 8.19 6.56
CA ASP A 11 -0.82 7.66 5.97
C ASP A 11 -0.65 6.18 5.55
N LEU A 12 0.58 5.74 5.34
CA LEU A 12 0.91 4.42 4.80
C LEU A 12 1.03 3.36 5.89
N THR A 13 1.68 3.70 7.01
CA THR A 13 1.93 2.75 8.11
C THR A 13 2.07 3.46 9.45
N ASP A 14 1.57 2.85 10.52
CA ASP A 14 1.71 3.38 11.88
C ASP A 14 3.02 2.93 12.57
N LYS A 15 3.85 2.13 11.87
CA LYS A 15 5.07 1.54 12.44
C LYS A 15 6.29 2.45 12.22
N VAL A 16 6.82 2.98 13.31
CA VAL A 16 7.97 3.91 13.31
C VAL A 16 9.20 3.30 12.63
N GLU A 17 9.48 2.01 12.84
CA GLU A 17 10.61 1.32 12.22
C GLU A 17 10.52 1.32 10.68
N VAL A 18 9.33 1.02 10.15
CA VAL A 18 9.08 0.99 8.70
C VAL A 18 9.20 2.38 8.10
N PHE A 19 8.68 3.40 8.81
CA PHE A 19 8.81 4.80 8.41
C PHE A 19 10.28 5.23 8.26
N GLN A 20 11.14 4.86 9.23
CA GLN A 20 12.56 5.20 9.19
C GLN A 20 13.25 4.56 7.98
N THR A 21 13.04 3.26 7.75
CA THR A 21 13.61 2.58 6.58
C THR A 21 13.11 3.15 5.26
N LEU A 22 11.82 3.47 5.15
CA LEU A 22 11.27 4.11 3.95
C LEU A 22 11.90 5.47 3.68
N ARG A 23 12.11 6.28 4.73
CA ARG A 23 12.75 7.59 4.62
C ARG A 23 14.23 7.50 4.29
N GLU A 24 14.94 6.48 4.77
CA GLU A 24 16.34 6.24 4.40
C GLU A 24 16.51 5.85 2.93
N VAL A 25 15.62 5.01 2.40
CA VAL A 25 15.70 4.50 1.02
C VAL A 25 15.14 5.50 0.01
N TYR A 26 13.97 6.08 0.30
CA TYR A 26 13.22 6.93 -0.64
C TYR A 26 13.31 8.43 -0.32
N GLY A 27 13.84 8.80 0.84
CA GLY A 27 13.85 10.19 1.32
C GLY A 27 12.45 10.69 1.60
N ASP A 28 12.22 11.98 1.34
CA ASP A 28 10.89 12.60 1.43
C ASP A 28 10.10 12.50 0.09
N LYS A 29 10.57 11.68 -0.86
CA LYS A 29 9.98 11.54 -2.21
C LYS A 29 9.01 10.35 -2.27
N ILE A 30 7.76 10.58 -1.87
CA ILE A 30 6.69 9.57 -1.87
C ILE A 30 6.44 9.00 -3.28
N GLU A 31 6.54 9.81 -4.33
CA GLU A 31 6.34 9.36 -5.72
C GLU A 31 7.35 8.31 -6.19
N LYS A 32 8.49 8.18 -5.50
CA LYS A 32 9.49 7.15 -5.81
C LYS A 32 9.20 5.81 -5.16
N LEU A 33 8.19 5.72 -4.30
CA LEU A 33 7.83 4.49 -3.61
C LEU A 33 7.45 3.41 -4.62
N ASN A 34 8.11 2.26 -4.53
CA ASN A 34 7.80 1.12 -5.38
C ASN A 34 6.46 0.49 -4.98
N LEU A 35 5.66 0.11 -5.99
CA LEU A 35 4.36 -0.54 -5.78
C LEU A 35 4.46 -1.81 -4.90
N LEU A 36 5.47 -2.66 -5.12
CA LEU A 36 5.62 -3.88 -4.31
C LEU A 36 5.86 -3.55 -2.82
N VAL A 37 6.68 -2.53 -2.55
CA VAL A 37 6.98 -2.10 -1.19
C VAL A 37 5.71 -1.53 -0.56
N ASP A 38 5.01 -0.65 -1.28
CA ASP A 38 3.73 -0.06 -0.89
C ASP A 38 2.72 -1.13 -0.43
N LEU A 39 2.45 -2.14 -1.25
CA LEU A 39 1.52 -3.24 -0.91
C LEU A 39 1.91 -4.01 0.36
N MET A 40 3.21 -4.09 0.67
CA MET A 40 3.71 -4.79 1.85
C MET A 40 3.58 -3.94 3.13
N VAL A 41 3.87 -2.64 3.02
CA VAL A 41 3.90 -1.71 4.17
C VAL A 41 2.54 -1.08 4.48
N GLU A 42 1.63 -1.06 3.50
CA GLU A 42 0.28 -0.51 3.65
C GLU A 42 -0.44 -1.14 4.85
N LYS A 43 -1.08 -0.27 5.65
CA LYS A 43 -1.92 -0.66 6.78
C LYS A 43 -3.03 -1.59 6.33
N LYS A 44 -2.95 -2.85 6.77
CA LYS A 44 -3.92 -3.89 6.42
C LYS A 44 -5.23 -3.70 7.18
N ILE A 45 -6.33 -4.03 6.52
CA ILE A 45 -7.66 -4.06 7.14
C ILE A 45 -7.69 -5.23 8.13
N LYS A 46 -8.31 -5.04 9.30
CA LYS A 46 -8.44 -6.10 10.31
C LYS A 46 -9.12 -7.33 9.69
N GLY A 47 -8.46 -8.48 9.78
CA GLY A 47 -8.94 -9.75 9.21
C GLY A 47 -8.50 -10.03 7.77
N PHE A 48 -7.77 -9.10 7.12
CA PHE A 48 -7.22 -9.30 5.78
C PHE A 48 -5.70 -9.49 5.82
N ALA A 49 -5.21 -10.45 5.04
CA ALA A 49 -3.77 -10.68 4.85
C ALA A 49 -3.17 -9.78 3.74
N ILE A 50 -4.01 -9.26 2.84
CA ILE A 50 -3.60 -8.41 1.72
C ILE A 50 -3.95 -6.94 1.97
N SER A 51 -3.25 -6.03 1.29
CA SER A 51 -3.52 -4.59 1.35
C SER A 51 -4.83 -4.23 0.64
N LYS A 52 -5.37 -3.04 0.94
CA LYS A 52 -6.62 -2.54 0.32
C LYS A 52 -6.41 -2.29 -1.17
N THR A 53 -5.23 -1.80 -1.57
CA THR A 53 -4.88 -1.61 -2.97
C THR A 53 -4.88 -2.95 -3.74
N ALA A 54 -4.25 -3.99 -3.18
CA ALA A 54 -4.26 -5.33 -3.77
C ALA A 54 -5.67 -5.94 -3.80
N PHE A 55 -6.48 -5.69 -2.78
CA PHE A 55 -7.85 -6.21 -2.69
C PHE A 55 -8.74 -5.77 -3.86
N PHE A 56 -8.68 -4.49 -4.27
CA PHE A 56 -9.49 -4.03 -5.41
C PHE A 56 -9.08 -4.68 -6.73
N ILE A 57 -7.77 -4.83 -6.96
CA ILE A 57 -7.26 -5.54 -8.14
C ILE A 57 -7.71 -7.01 -8.10
N PHE A 58 -7.63 -7.64 -6.93
CA PHE A 58 -8.07 -9.02 -6.73
C PHE A 58 -9.57 -9.19 -7.05
N VAL A 59 -10.44 -8.33 -6.54
CA VAL A 59 -11.89 -8.38 -6.82
C VAL A 59 -12.16 -8.25 -8.32
N LEU A 60 -11.53 -7.28 -9.00
CA LEU A 60 -11.67 -7.09 -10.44
C LEU A 60 -11.23 -8.34 -11.22
N MET A 61 -10.03 -8.86 -10.93
CA MET A 61 -9.43 -9.97 -11.67
C MET A 61 -10.14 -11.30 -11.37
N ALA A 62 -10.49 -11.56 -10.11
CA ALA A 62 -11.24 -12.76 -9.72
C ALA A 62 -12.65 -12.76 -10.32
N SER A 63 -13.28 -11.59 -10.46
CA SER A 63 -14.58 -11.46 -11.14
C SER A 63 -14.45 -11.72 -12.63
N ARG A 64 -13.41 -11.18 -13.27
CA ARG A 64 -13.11 -11.41 -14.69
C ARG A 64 -12.78 -12.88 -14.99
N TYR A 65 -12.04 -13.55 -14.11
CA TYR A 65 -11.61 -14.95 -14.31
C TYR A 65 -12.77 -15.95 -14.29
N ARG A 66 -13.92 -15.59 -13.70
CA ARG A 66 -15.12 -16.43 -13.68
C ARG A 66 -15.94 -16.42 -14.98
N VAL A 67 -15.52 -15.66 -16.00
CA VAL A 67 -16.13 -15.63 -17.34
C VAL A 67 -15.20 -16.32 -18.32
#